data_AF-A0A4Q2XWQ6-F1
#
_entry.id   AF-A0A4Q2XWQ6-F1
#
_cell.length_a   1.000
_cell.length_b   1.000
_cell.length_c   1.000
_cell.angle_alpha   90.00
_cell.angle_beta   90.00
_cell.angle_gamma   90.00
#
_symmetry.space_group_name_H-M   'P 1'
#
loop_
_entity.id
_entity.type
_entity.pdbx_description
1 polymer ?
#
loop_
_entity_poly.entity_id
_entity_poly.type
_entity_poly.pdbx_seq_one_letter_code
_entity_poly.pdbx_strand_id
1 'polypeptide(L)'
;EHAWHQFSVRIPCRDAVLAAMQSAGIGCSIHYPVPIHRQKAYHFLGLPEGSFPVAERCSREFLSLPVFPELTEEQVRTVTGVLRRCLKNRDNLIRRVNNGPFRQKFRDECLPLQPKRF
;
A
#
# COMPACT_ATOMS: atom_id res chain seq x y z
N GLU A 1 20.30 -1.33 -15.28
CA GLU A 1 19.29 -0.49 -15.93
C GLU A 1 17.90 -0.95 -15.50
N HIS A 2 16.93 -0.04 -15.27
CA HIS A 2 15.58 -0.38 -14.77
C HIS A 2 14.52 0.00 -15.80
N ALA A 3 13.59 -0.92 -16.08
CA ALA A 3 12.48 -0.68 -17.02
C ALA A 3 11.25 0.00 -16.39
N TRP A 4 11.23 0.17 -15.06
CA TRP A 4 10.15 0.83 -14.31
C TRP A 4 8.73 0.32 -14.62
N HIS A 5 8.58 -1.00 -14.83
CA HIS A 5 7.27 -1.63 -15.06
C HIS A 5 6.25 -1.31 -13.96
N GLN A 6 6.71 -1.07 -12.74
CA GLN A 6 5.89 -0.65 -11.60
C GLN A 6 6.63 0.39 -10.77
N PHE A 7 5.88 1.36 -10.25
CA PHE A 7 6.39 2.31 -9.26
C PHE A 7 5.67 2.10 -7.93
N SER A 8 6.26 1.27 -7.07
CA SER A 8 5.68 0.89 -5.79
C SER A 8 6.33 1.65 -4.64
N VAL A 9 5.50 2.17 -3.75
CA VAL A 9 5.91 2.87 -2.52
C VAL A 9 5.41 2.11 -1.29
N ARG A 10 6.13 2.25 -0.17
CA ARG A 10 5.73 1.67 1.12
C ARG A 10 4.99 2.69 1.96
N ILE A 11 3.76 2.38 2.34
CA ILE A 11 2.89 3.30 3.07
C ILE A 11 2.18 2.55 4.20
N PRO A 12 2.21 3.06 5.44
CA PRO A 12 1.40 2.50 6.53
C PRO A 12 -0.09 2.73 6.25
N CYS A 13 -0.94 1.80 6.70
CA CYS A 13 -2.40 1.86 6.46
C CYS A 13 -2.72 1.91 4.94
N ARG A 14 -1.98 1.13 4.14
CA ARG A 14 -1.98 1.14 2.67
C ARG A 14 -3.38 1.09 2.06
N ASP A 15 -4.26 0.25 2.58
CA ASP A 15 -5.61 0.07 2.05
C ASP A 15 -6.47 1.34 2.19
N ALA A 16 -6.29 2.09 3.28
CA ALA A 16 -6.98 3.36 3.47
C ALA A 16 -6.51 4.40 2.44
N VAL A 17 -5.19 4.46 2.20
CA VAL A 17 -4.61 5.34 1.18
C VAL A 17 -5.05 4.92 -0.21
N LEU A 18 -5.08 3.61 -0.52
CA LEU A 18 -5.59 3.07 -1.78
C LEU A 18 -7.02 3.54 -2.04
N ALA A 19 -7.92 3.36 -1.07
CA ALA A 19 -9.32 3.77 -1.20
C ALA A 19 -9.46 5.29 -1.45
N ALA A 20 -8.64 6.11 -0.78
CA ALA A 20 -8.63 7.55 -0.96
C ALA A 20 -8.12 7.98 -2.35
N MET A 21 -7.05 7.35 -2.82
CA MET A 21 -6.49 7.58 -4.15
C MET A 21 -7.49 7.18 -5.25
N GLN A 22 -8.15 6.02 -5.10
CA GLN A 22 -9.18 5.55 -6.03
C GLN A 22 -10.40 6.47 -6.03
N SER A 23 -10.83 6.96 -4.86
CA SER A 23 -11.93 7.94 -4.75
C SER A 23 -11.60 9.27 -5.43
N ALA A 24 -10.30 9.60 -5.58
CA ALA A 24 -9.83 10.76 -6.32
C ALA A 24 -9.60 10.47 -7.82
N GLY A 25 -10.04 9.31 -8.32
CA GLY A 25 -9.91 8.91 -9.72
C GLY A 25 -8.52 8.40 -10.12
N ILE A 26 -7.66 8.03 -9.16
CA ILE A 26 -6.29 7.58 -9.45
C ILE A 26 -6.22 6.06 -9.37
N GLY A 27 -5.83 5.44 -10.50
CA GLY A 27 -5.69 3.98 -10.64
C GLY A 27 -4.47 3.39 -9.93
N CYS A 28 -4.50 3.32 -8.61
CA CYS A 28 -3.50 2.59 -7.82
C CYS A 28 -3.85 1.11 -7.67
N SER A 29 -2.83 0.27 -7.45
CA SER A 29 -2.99 -1.19 -7.29
C SER A 29 -2.07 -1.77 -6.20
N ILE A 30 -2.29 -3.03 -5.86
CA ILE A 30 -1.50 -3.77 -4.85
C ILE A 30 -0.74 -4.91 -5.52
N HIS A 31 0.58 -4.95 -5.34
CA HIS A 31 1.45 -6.02 -5.81
C HIS A 31 2.43 -6.42 -4.70
N TYR A 32 2.29 -7.56 -4.03
CA TYR A 32 1.13 -8.47 -3.98
C TYR A 32 0.53 -8.47 -2.57
N PRO A 33 -0.79 -8.69 -2.41
CA PRO A 33 -1.46 -8.56 -1.11
C PRO A 33 -1.16 -9.73 -0.15
N VAL A 34 -0.73 -10.88 -0.67
CA VAL A 34 -0.39 -12.06 0.13
C VAL A 34 1.03 -12.51 -0.24
N PRO A 35 1.95 -12.60 0.74
CA PRO A 35 3.31 -13.06 0.47
C PRO A 35 3.30 -14.56 0.10
N ILE A 36 4.27 -14.99 -0.70
CA ILE A 36 4.27 -16.31 -1.35
C ILE A 36 4.06 -17.46 -0.37
N HIS A 37 4.76 -17.47 0.78
CA HIS A 37 4.66 -18.55 1.78
C HIS A 37 3.28 -18.65 2.45
N ARG A 38 2.43 -17.62 2.32
CA ARG A 38 1.07 -17.59 2.86
C ARG A 38 0.01 -17.86 1.80
N GLN A 39 0.37 -18.05 0.54
CA GLN A 39 -0.59 -18.45 -0.48
C GLN A 39 -1.01 -19.92 -0.26
N LYS A 40 -2.28 -20.22 -0.53
CA LYS A 40 -2.87 -21.57 -0.32
C LYS A 40 -2.05 -22.69 -0.98
N ALA A 41 -1.50 -22.41 -2.17
CA ALA A 41 -0.68 -23.35 -2.92
C ALA A 41 0.57 -23.83 -2.16
N TYR A 42 1.09 -23.03 -1.21
CA TYR A 42 2.31 -23.32 -0.45
C TYR A 42 2.06 -23.75 1.00
N HIS A 43 0.80 -23.97 1.40
CA HIS A 43 0.48 -24.40 2.77
C HIS A 43 1.18 -25.70 3.19
N PHE A 44 1.47 -26.59 2.24
CA PHE A 44 2.17 -27.86 2.50
C PHE A 44 3.60 -27.66 3.07
N LEU A 45 4.20 -26.48 2.91
CA LEU A 45 5.50 -26.15 3.49
C LEU A 45 5.45 -25.91 5.00
N GLY A 46 4.26 -25.76 5.59
CA GLY A 46 4.09 -25.60 7.04
C GLY A 46 4.68 -24.30 7.62
N LEU A 47 4.87 -23.27 6.78
CA LEU A 47 5.52 -22.01 7.17
C LEU A 47 4.53 -21.05 7.86
N PRO A 48 4.67 -20.78 9.18
CA PRO A 48 3.78 -19.89 9.90
C PRO A 48 3.99 -18.41 9.53
N GLU A 49 3.10 -17.55 10.03
CA GLU A 49 3.35 -16.10 10.03
C GLU A 49 4.57 -15.77 10.90
N GLY A 50 5.37 -14.80 10.49
CA GLY A 50 6.65 -14.45 11.11
C GLY A 50 7.85 -15.20 10.52
N SER A 51 7.65 -16.21 9.66
CA SER A 51 8.76 -16.88 8.97
C SER A 51 9.50 -15.95 8.01
N PHE A 52 8.80 -14.99 7.39
CA PHE A 52 9.40 -14.00 6.50
C PHE A 52 8.86 -12.59 6.80
N PRO A 53 9.31 -11.96 7.91
CA PRO A 53 8.70 -10.73 8.42
C PRO A 53 8.82 -9.56 7.45
N VAL A 54 9.87 -9.53 6.62
CA VAL A 54 10.04 -8.50 5.58
C VAL A 54 9.01 -8.67 4.47
N ALA A 55 8.80 -9.89 3.96
CA ALA A 55 7.84 -10.17 2.90
C ALA A 55 6.40 -9.88 3.38
N GLU A 56 6.07 -10.31 4.60
CA GLU A 56 4.78 -10.05 5.24
C GLU A 56 4.52 -8.55 5.38
N ARG A 57 5.50 -7.80 5.89
CA ARG A 57 5.37 -6.34 6.00
C ARG A 57 5.24 -5.67 4.63
N CYS A 58 6.01 -6.09 3.62
CA CYS A 58 5.89 -5.54 2.27
C CYS A 58 4.49 -5.77 1.67
N SER A 59 3.91 -6.97 1.86
CA SER A 59 2.56 -7.28 1.36
C SER A 59 1.47 -6.35 1.92
N ARG A 60 1.64 -5.90 3.17
CA ARG A 60 0.73 -4.98 3.87
C ARG A 60 0.94 -3.51 3.50
N GLU A 61 2.14 -3.12 3.06
CA GLU A 61 2.52 -1.72 2.90
C GLU A 61 2.69 -1.25 1.44
N PHE A 62 2.81 -2.17 0.47
CA PHE A 62 3.11 -1.80 -0.92
C PHE A 62 1.89 -1.22 -1.64
N LEU A 63 2.02 -0.01 -2.17
CA LEU A 63 1.05 0.61 -3.08
C LEU A 63 1.75 0.92 -4.40
N SER A 64 1.27 0.35 -5.50
CA SER A 64 1.73 0.70 -6.84
C SER A 64 0.99 1.95 -7.32
N LEU A 65 1.76 2.98 -7.68
CA LEU A 65 1.27 4.20 -8.30
C LEU A 65 1.22 4.03 -9.82
N PRO A 66 0.37 4.80 -10.53
CA PRO A 66 0.36 4.80 -11.99
C PRO A 66 1.72 5.18 -12.55
N VAL A 67 2.26 4.35 -13.44
CA VAL A 67 3.42 4.63 -14.29
C VAL A 67 3.20 3.97 -15.64
N PHE A 68 3.21 4.78 -16.69
CA PHE A 68 3.09 4.36 -18.09
C PHE A 68 3.61 5.50 -19.00
N PRO A 69 4.01 5.23 -20.25
CA PRO A 69 4.68 6.21 -21.13
C PRO A 69 3.90 7.50 -21.38
N GLU A 70 2.56 7.42 -21.42
CA GLU A 70 1.67 8.54 -21.71
C GLU A 70 1.32 9.39 -20.48
N LEU A 71 1.87 9.07 -19.31
CA LEU A 71 1.61 9.80 -18.07
C LEU A 71 2.23 11.20 -18.12
N THR A 72 1.38 12.23 -18.19
CA THR A 72 1.82 13.62 -18.27
C THR A 72 2.37 14.14 -16.93
N GLU A 73 3.21 15.17 -16.97
CA GLU A 73 3.71 15.80 -15.74
C GLU A 73 2.58 16.34 -14.84
N GLU A 74 1.49 16.84 -15.44
CA GLU A 74 0.34 17.33 -14.68
C GLU A 74 -0.37 16.18 -13.95
N GLN A 75 -0.52 15.02 -14.59
CA GLN A 75 -1.02 13.82 -13.93
C GLN A 75 -0.05 13.36 -12.82
N VAL A 76 1.27 13.42 -13.02
CA VAL A 76 2.25 13.13 -11.97
C VAL A 76 2.09 14.09 -10.77
N ARG A 77 1.92 15.39 -11.02
CA ARG A 77 1.64 16.39 -9.98
C ARG A 77 0.33 16.09 -9.25
N THR A 78 -0.70 15.64 -9.97
CA THR A 78 -1.99 15.22 -9.39
C THR A 78 -1.81 13.99 -8.49
N VAL A 79 -1.17 12.93 -8.99
CA VAL A 79 -0.90 11.69 -8.25
C VAL A 79 -0.13 11.99 -6.96
N THR A 80 0.98 12.71 -7.07
CA THR A 80 1.82 13.05 -5.92
C THR A 80 1.14 14.01 -4.95
N GLY A 81 0.34 14.95 -5.44
CA GLY A 81 -0.44 15.89 -4.64
C GLY A 81 -1.52 15.22 -3.80
N VAL A 82 -2.31 14.33 -4.42
CA VAL A 82 -3.34 13.55 -3.71
C VAL A 82 -2.68 12.61 -2.71
N LEU A 83 -1.59 11.93 -3.09
CA LEU A 83 -0.86 11.05 -2.19
C LEU A 83 -0.38 11.79 -0.94
N ARG A 84 0.25 12.96 -1.12
CA ARG A 84 0.71 13.80 0.00
C ARG A 84 -0.45 14.23 0.90
N ARG A 85 -1.62 14.56 0.34
CA ARG A 85 -2.82 14.91 1.10
C ARG A 85 -3.34 13.74 1.92
N CYS A 86 -3.37 12.53 1.34
CA CYS A 86 -3.79 11.31 2.03
C CYS A 86 -2.86 11.00 3.20
N LEU A 87 -1.54 11.16 3.01
CA LEU A 87 -0.55 10.92 4.07
C LEU A 87 -0.61 11.95 5.21
N LYS A 88 -0.88 13.23 4.90
CA LYS A 88 -1.04 14.28 5.93
C LYS A 88 -2.29 14.06 6.79
N ASN A 89 -3.36 13.55 6.20
CA ASN A 89 -4.65 13.33 6.88
C ASN A 89 -4.87 11.88 7.31
N ARG A 90 -3.78 11.10 7.46
CA ARG A 90 -3.83 9.64 7.67
C ARG A 90 -4.71 9.25 8.86
N ASP A 91 -4.62 9.96 9.98
CA ASP A 91 -5.39 9.63 11.20
C ASP A 91 -6.90 9.79 10.99
N ASN A 92 -7.31 10.80 10.21
CA ASN A 92 -8.70 11.00 9.81
C ASN A 92 -9.16 9.94 8.79
N LEU A 93 -8.25 9.47 7.94
CA LEU A 93 -8.53 8.46 6.94
C LEU A 93 -8.79 7.08 7.58
N ILE A 94 -7.95 6.70 8.56
CA ILE A 94 -8.12 5.48 9.36
C ILE A 94 -9.51 5.46 10.00
N ARG A 95 -9.94 6.58 10.62
CA ARG A 95 -11.26 6.70 11.24
C ARG A 95 -12.41 6.50 10.24
N ARG A 96 -12.29 7.02 9.02
CA ARG A 96 -13.33 6.90 7.97
C ARG A 96 -13.43 5.48 7.41
N VAL A 97 -12.29 4.82 7.17
CA VAL A 97 -12.27 3.42 6.72
C VAL A 97 -12.86 2.49 7.76
N ASN A 98 -12.58 2.73 9.05
CA ASN A 98 -13.14 1.96 10.17
C ASN A 98 -14.67 2.08 10.33
N ASN A 99 -15.27 3.13 9.77
CA ASN A 99 -16.72 3.38 9.80
C ASN A 99 -17.43 3.01 8.48
N GLY A 100 -16.70 2.56 7.46
CA GLY A 100 -17.26 2.03 6.22
C GLY A 100 -17.51 0.51 6.27
N PRO A 101 -18.12 -0.07 5.23
CA PRO A 101 -18.44 -1.51 5.18
C PRO A 101 -17.20 -2.43 5.14
N PHE A 102 -15.99 -1.90 4.95
CA PHE A 102 -14.71 -2.62 4.86
C PHE A 102 -14.02 -2.77 6.24
N ARG A 103 -14.71 -3.40 7.20
CA ARG A 103 -14.38 -3.37 8.64
C ARG A 103 -13.26 -4.30 9.14
N GLN A 104 -12.58 -5.08 8.30
CA GLN A 104 -11.68 -6.13 8.80
C GLN A 104 -10.21 -5.66 8.94
N LYS A 105 -9.77 -5.42 10.19
CA LYS A 105 -8.37 -5.36 10.69
C LYS A 105 -7.54 -4.06 10.56
N PHE A 106 -8.00 -2.93 11.10
CA PHE A 106 -7.23 -1.67 11.06
C PHE A 106 -6.76 -1.12 12.43
N ARG A 107 -6.74 -1.94 13.49
CA ARG A 107 -6.46 -1.41 14.84
C ARG A 107 -4.98 -1.43 15.25
N ASP A 108 -4.19 -2.38 14.78
CA ASP A 108 -2.86 -2.63 15.39
C ASP A 108 -1.65 -2.35 14.48
N GLU A 109 -1.84 -2.02 13.19
CA GLU A 109 -0.76 -2.03 12.18
C GLU A 109 -0.29 -0.64 11.69
N CYS A 110 -0.85 0.45 12.23
CA CYS A 110 -0.52 1.81 11.83
C CYS A 110 0.56 2.48 12.72
N LEU A 111 1.53 1.71 13.23
CA LEU A 111 2.67 2.30 13.96
C LEU A 111 3.54 3.14 13.01
N PRO A 112 4.14 4.26 13.50
CA PRO A 112 4.93 5.14 12.65
C PRO A 112 6.15 4.41 12.07
N LEU A 113 6.38 4.62 10.77
CA LEU A 113 7.64 4.29 10.12
C LEU A 113 8.76 5.04 10.86
N GLN A 114 9.55 4.33 11.65
CA GLN A 114 10.80 4.87 12.17
C GLN A 114 11.71 5.17 10.97
N PRO A 115 12.22 6.40 10.82
CA PRO A 115 13.11 6.73 9.72
C PRO A 115 14.40 5.93 9.88
N LYS A 116 14.59 4.89 9.06
CA LYS A 116 15.90 4.26 8.92
C LYS A 116 16.72 5.15 8.00
N ARG A 117 17.69 5.88 8.58
CA ARG A 117 18.84 6.39 7.82
C ARG A 117 19.48 5.21 7.11
N PHE A 118 19.65 5.32 5.79
CA PHE A 118 20.59 4.48 5.04
C PHE A 118 22.01 4.83 5.46
#